data_AF-A0A2G1BWM6-F1
#
_entry.id   AF-A0A2G1BWM6-F1
#
_cell.length_a   1.000
_cell.length_b   1.000
_cell.length_c   1.000
_cell.angle_alpha   90.00
_cell.angle_beta   90.00
_cell.angle_gamma   90.00
#
_symmetry.space_group_name_H-M   'P 1'
#
loop_
_entity.id
_entity.type
_entity.pdbx_description
1 polymer ?
#
loop_
_entity_poly.entity_id
_entity_poly.type
_entity_poly.pdbx_seq_one_letter_code
_entity_poly.pdbx_strand_id
1 'polypeptide(L)' 'MTKTERNKNGVIGITKQVSLIDKKIGSYKEHFINEYFGYTVKLSNGAIRIPRKTAEDYEVQKGIVTPERIKKIAETYQEI' A
#
# COMPACT_ATOMS: atom_id res chain seq x y z
N MET A 1 -4.02 -9.43 12.82
CA MET A 1 -4.23 -8.85 11.46
C MET A 1 -5.37 -9.61 10.82
N THR A 2 -6.28 -8.92 10.12
CA THR A 2 -7.45 -9.57 9.49
C THR A 2 -7.41 -9.33 7.99
N LYS A 3 -7.55 -10.38 7.18
CA LYS A 3 -7.64 -10.25 5.73
C LYS A 3 -8.88 -9.43 5.38
N THR A 4 -8.76 -8.50 4.44
CA THR A 4 -9.89 -7.66 4.05
C THR A 4 -9.81 -7.28 2.58
N GLU A 5 -10.92 -6.79 2.04
CA GLU A 5 -11.00 -6.15 0.73
C GLU A 5 -11.41 -4.68 0.84
N ARG A 6 -11.42 -4.12 2.06
CA ARG A 6 -11.68 -2.70 2.27
C ARG A 6 -10.61 -1.84 1.62
N ASN A 7 -11.05 -0.81 0.92
CA ASN A 7 -10.18 0.11 0.20
C ASN A 7 -9.26 -0.56 -0.84
N LYS A 8 -9.70 -1.69 -1.40
CA LYS A 8 -8.93 -2.52 -2.35
C LYS A 8 -8.41 -1.71 -3.54
N ASN A 9 -9.20 -0.79 -4.10
CA ASN A 9 -8.74 0.02 -5.23
C ASN A 9 -7.65 1.01 -4.81
N GLY A 10 -7.78 1.60 -3.62
CA GLY A 10 -6.77 2.46 -3.02
C GLY A 10 -5.46 1.72 -2.77
N VAL A 11 -5.54 0.56 -2.12
CA VAL A 11 -4.40 -0.30 -1.80
C VAL A 11 -3.67 -0.77 -3.06
N ILE A 12 -4.40 -1.26 -4.07
CA ILE A 12 -3.80 -1.73 -5.34
C ILE A 12 -3.18 -0.54 -6.10
N GLY A 13 -3.87 0.60 -6.16
CA GLY A 13 -3.39 1.79 -6.85
C GLY A 13 -2.09 2.33 -6.26
N ILE A 14 -2.02 2.45 -4.94
CA ILE A 14 -0.82 2.85 -4.21
C ILE A 14 0.29 1.82 -4.45
N THR A 15 0.01 0.52 -4.30
CA THR A 15 1.02 -0.54 -4.51
C THR A 15 1.63 -0.46 -5.91
N LYS A 16 0.81 -0.20 -6.94
CA LYS A 16 1.28 -0.01 -8.31
C LYS A 16 2.19 1.21 -8.44
N GLN A 17 1.83 2.35 -7.83
CA GLN A 17 2.69 3.54 -7.84
C GLN A 17 4.01 3.31 -7.10
N VAL A 18 3.97 2.62 -5.96
CA VAL A 18 5.16 2.24 -5.20
C VAL A 18 6.11 1.38 -6.05
N SER A 19 5.60 0.36 -6.74
CA SER A 19 6.39 -0.50 -7.64
C SER A 19 6.92 0.23 -8.89
N LEU A 20 6.28 1.34 -9.30
CA LEU A 20 6.80 2.19 -10.37
C LEU A 20 8.03 2.99 -9.92
N ILE A 21 8.05 3.43 -8.66
CA ILE A 21 9.15 4.22 -8.08
C ILE A 21 10.31 3.32 -7.65
N ASP A 22 10.01 2.25 -6.92
CA ASP A 22 11.01 1.31 -6.44
C ASP A 22 10.79 -0.07 -7.06
N LYS A 23 11.63 -0.41 -8.05
CA LYS A 23 11.52 -1.63 -8.86
C LYS A 23 11.79 -2.91 -8.06
N LYS A 24 12.36 -2.81 -6.86
CA LYS A 24 12.51 -3.97 -5.97
C LYS A 24 11.17 -4.42 -5.38
N ILE A 25 10.13 -3.59 -5.46
CA ILE A 25 8.82 -3.87 -4.86
C ILE A 25 7.97 -4.65 -5.87
N GLY A 26 7.61 -5.87 -5.48
CA GLY A 26 6.84 -6.79 -6.30
C GLY A 26 5.37 -6.44 -6.45
N SER A 27 4.62 -7.38 -7.04
CA SER A 27 3.21 -7.18 -7.36
C SER A 27 2.30 -7.44 -6.16
N TYR A 28 1.19 -6.71 -6.09
CA TYR A 28 0.12 -6.94 -5.11
C TYR A 28 -0.39 -8.39 -5.15
N LYS A 29 -0.55 -9.01 -3.97
CA LYS A 29 -1.23 -10.30 -3.80
C LYS A 29 -2.51 -10.15 -2.98
N GLU A 30 -2.37 -9.67 -1.75
CA GLU A 30 -3.47 -9.50 -0.82
C GLU A 30 -3.12 -8.45 0.24
N HIS A 31 -4.11 -7.99 0.99
CA HIS A 31 -3.86 -7.08 2.10
C HIS A 31 -4.68 -7.44 3.34
N PHE A 32 -4.15 -7.00 4.47
CA PHE A 32 -4.68 -7.20 5.79
C PHE A 32 -4.84 -5.84 6.47
N ILE A 33 -5.86 -5.69 7.31
CA ILE A 33 -6.02 -4.51 8.14
C ILE A 33 -5.55 -4.80 9.57
N ASN A 34 -4.92 -3.79 10.16
CA ASN A 34 -4.49 -3.75 11.55
C ASN A 34 -4.98 -2.42 12.15
N GLU A 35 -5.53 -2.49 13.37
CA GLU A 35 -6.05 -1.33 14.10
C GLU A 35 -4.96 -0.28 14.38
N TYR A 36 -3.69 -0.70 14.51
CA TYR A 36 -2.59 0.20 14.88
C TYR A 36 -1.89 0.89 13.69
N PHE A 37 -1.81 0.24 12.53
CA PHE A 37 -0.95 0.67 11.41
C PHE A 37 -1.68 0.89 10.08
N GLY A 38 -2.96 0.52 9.97
CA GLY A 38 -3.71 0.54 8.72
C GLY A 38 -3.56 -0.76 7.94
N TYR A 39 -3.13 -0.68 6.68
CA TYR A 39 -3.04 -1.82 5.77
C TYR A 39 -1.64 -2.40 5.70
N THR A 40 -1.53 -3.72 5.87
CA THR A 40 -0.33 -4.49 5.51
C THR A 40 -0.60 -5.19 4.19
N VAL A 41 0.17 -4.86 3.17
CA VAL A 41 0.01 -5.43 1.82
C VAL A 41 1.07 -6.48 1.61
N LYS A 42 0.65 -7.71 1.37
CA LYS A 42 1.52 -8.79 0.96
C LYS A 42 1.75 -8.70 -0.54
N LEU A 43 3.01 -8.69 -0.92
CA LEU A 43 3.49 -8.63 -2.29
C LEU A 43 4.04 -9.99 -2.71
N SER A 44 4.44 -10.13 -3.97
CA SER A 44 5.08 -11.34 -4.48
C SER A 44 6.45 -11.64 -3.86
N ASN A 45 7.12 -10.65 -3.27
CA ASN A 45 8.50 -10.74 -2.78
C ASN A 45 8.73 -10.08 -1.41
N GLY A 46 7.66 -9.69 -0.71
CA GLY A 46 7.77 -9.01 0.57
C GLY A 46 6.43 -8.42 1.03
N ALA A 47 6.49 -7.38 1.86
CA ALA A 47 5.32 -6.61 2.25
C ALA A 47 5.62 -5.12 2.37
N ILE A 48 4.57 -4.30 2.23
CA ILE A 48 4.59 -2.86 2.50
C ILE A 48 3.46 -2.51 3.47
N ARG A 49 3.60 -1.37 4.15
CA ARG A 49 2.58 -0.83 5.05
C ARG A 49 1.99 0.44 4.46
N ILE A 50 0.69 0.45 4.26
CA ILE A 50 -0.06 1.59 3.74
C ILE A 50 -0.92 2.15 4.88
N PRO A 51 -0.73 3.43 5.27
CA PRO A 51 -1.60 4.06 6.24
C PRO A 51 -3.06 4.05 5.75
N ARG A 52 -3.99 3.73 6.64
CA ARG A 52 -5.41 3.61 6.30
C ARG A 52 -5.94 4.87 5.61
N LYS A 53 -5.65 6.03 6.18
CA LYS A 53 -6.02 7.33 5.63
C LYS A 53 -5.51 7.55 4.20
N THR A 54 -4.33 7.04 3.86
CA THR A 54 -3.78 7.17 2.50
C THR A 54 -4.54 6.30 1.50
N ALA A 55 -4.92 5.07 1.90
CA ALA A 55 -5.77 4.22 1.05
C ALA A 55 -7.17 4.82 0.88
N GLU A 56 -7.75 5.37 1.94
CA GLU A 56 -9.05 6.07 1.91
C GLU A 56 -8.98 7.33 1.01
N ASP A 57 -7.96 8.18 1.20
CA ASP A 57 -7.72 9.37 0.37
C ASP A 57 -7.60 9.00 -1.12
N TYR A 58 -6.89 7.90 -1.45
CA TYR A 58 -6.73 7.45 -2.83
C TYR A 58 -8.05 7.00 -3.46
N GLU A 59 -8.92 6.35 -2.69
CA GLU A 59 -10.25 5.93 -3.18
C GLU A 59 -11.18 7.10 -3.43
N VAL A 60 -11.11 8.12 -2.57
CA VAL A 60 -11.89 9.36 -2.76
C VAL A 60 -11.35 10.12 -3.97
N GLN A 61 -10.04 10.33 -4.05
CA GLN A 61 -9.41 11.04 -5.15
C GLN A 61 -7.93 10.68 -5.30
N LYS A 62 -7.61 9.97 -6.39
CA LYS A 62 -6.25 9.48 -6.70
C LYS A 62 -5.15 10.55 -6.66
N GLY A 63 -5.49 11.82 -6.97
CA GLY A 63 -4.54 12.94 -7.00
C GLY A 63 -4.15 13.49 -5.63
N ILE A 64 -4.85 13.12 -4.54
CA ILE A 64 -4.52 13.58 -3.18
C ILE A 64 -3.24 12.91 -2.66
N VAL A 65 -2.95 11.70 -3.12
CA VAL A 65 -1.76 10.97 -2.68
C VAL A 65 -0.54 11.46 -3.47
N THR A 66 0.25 12.31 -2.83
CA THR A 66 1.46 12.89 -3.43
C THR A 66 2.57 11.86 -3.62
N PRO A 67 3.50 12.09 -4.57
CA PRO A 67 4.66 11.22 -4.76
C PRO A 67 5.49 11.02 -3.49
N GLU A 68 5.59 12.04 -2.63
CA GLU A 68 6.28 11.94 -1.34
C GLU A 68 5.63 10.92 -0.40
N ARG A 69 4.30 10.85 -0.35
CA ARG A 69 3.58 9.83 0.42
C ARG A 69 3.85 8.44 -0.14
N ILE A 70 3.85 8.28 -1.46
CA ILE A 70 4.18 7.01 -2.12
C ILE A 70 5.61 6.58 -1.78
N LYS A 71 6.58 7.52 -1.80
CA LYS A 71 7.97 7.24 -1.43
C LYS A 71 8.08 6.76 0.02
N LYS A 72 7.41 7.44 0.97
CA LYS A 72 7.36 7.01 2.38
C LYS A 72 6.78 5.60 2.54
N ILE A 73 5.79 5.24 1.74
CA ILE A 73 5.24 3.88 1.74
C ILE A 73 6.27 2.88 1.19
N ALA A 74 6.99 3.22 0.12
CA ALA A 74 8.06 2.39 -0.43
C ALA A 74 9.17 2.11 0.61
N GLU A 75 9.48 3.09 1.47
CA GLU A 75 10.45 2.93 2.56
C GLU A 75 10.01 1.92 3.64
N THR A 76 8.71 1.61 3.72
CA THR A 76 8.20 0.55 4.62
C THR A 76 8.34 -0.86 4.06
N TYR A 77 8.91 -1.00 2.85
CA TYR A 77 9.12 -2.29 2.23
C TYR A 77 10.03 -3.16 3.09
N GLN A 78 9.54 -4.36 3.37
CA GLN A 78 10.26 -5.39 4.08
C GLN A 78 10.27 -6.65 3.23
N GLU A 79 11.46 -7.12 2.90
CA GLU A 79 11.68 -8.43 2.27
C GLU A 79 11.38 -9.53 3.30
N ILE A 80 10.71 -10.59 2.86
CA ILE A 80 10.24 -11.71 3.70
C ILE A 80 10.69 -13.02 3.07
#